data_AF-A0A3P5Y5W3-F1
#
_entry.id   AF-A0A3P5Y5W3-F1
#
_cell.length_a   1.000
_cell.length_b   1.000
_cell.length_c   1.000
_cell.angle_alpha   90.00
_cell.angle_beta   90.00
_cell.angle_gamma   90.00
#
_symmetry.space_group_name_H-M   'P 1'
#
loop_
_entity.id
_entity.type
_entity.pdbx_description
1 polymer ?
#
loop_
_entity_poly.entity_id
_entity_poly.type
_entity_poly.pdbx_seq_one_letter_code
_entity_poly.pdbx_strand_id
1 'polypeptide(L)'
;MKERYQQRKETIERLFGTAKEYHNLRYTRLKGKSNMKATLGLTLACLNMKKYSKWMAKMAFLFCQKVIKFLSKLEIEGKRKDKHILRPVCLQSFFAPLKRKIPETR
;
A
#
# COMPACT_ATOMS: atom_id res chain seq x y z
N MET A 1 -23.08 -8.67 -17.82
CA MET A 1 -23.44 -7.27 -18.19
C MET A 1 -24.27 -6.59 -17.11
N LYS A 2 -25.45 -7.12 -16.74
CA LYS A 2 -26.38 -6.50 -15.76
C LYS A 2 -25.75 -6.15 -14.40
N GLU A 3 -24.91 -7.02 -13.83
CA GLU A 3 -24.32 -6.79 -12.50
C GLU A 3 -23.47 -5.52 -12.40
N ARG A 4 -22.63 -5.23 -13.41
CA ARG A 4 -21.82 -4.00 -13.40
C ARG A 4 -22.68 -2.74 -13.41
N TYR A 5 -23.81 -2.76 -14.11
CA TYR A 5 -24.74 -1.63 -14.12
C TYR A 5 -25.47 -1.50 -12.79
N GLN A 6 -25.83 -2.61 -12.16
CA GLN A 6 -26.44 -2.61 -10.82
C GLN A 6 -25.49 -2.01 -9.77
N GLN A 7 -24.23 -2.44 -9.77
CA GLN A 7 -23.20 -1.90 -8.87
C GLN A 7 -22.95 -0.41 -9.09
N ARG A 8 -22.96 0.04 -10.36
CA ARG A 8 -22.81 1.47 -10.68
C ARG A 8 -24.01 2.28 -10.18
N LYS A 9 -25.23 1.78 -10.37
CA LYS A 9 -26.46 2.41 -9.86
C LYS A 9 -26.38 2.61 -8.35
N GLU A 10 -26.10 1.54 -7.61
CA GLU A 10 -25.97 1.57 -6.15
C GLU A 10 -24.85 2.53 -5.69
N THR A 11 -23.71 2.51 -6.38
CA THR A 11 -22.59 3.42 -6.08
C THR A 11 -23.00 4.88 -6.30
N ILE A 12 -23.70 5.17 -7.40
CA ILE A 12 -24.18 6.52 -7.73
C ILE A 12 -25.19 6.99 -6.67
N GLU A 13 -26.14 6.15 -6.28
CA GLU A 13 -27.15 6.46 -5.26
C GLU A 13 -26.50 6.77 -3.90
N ARG A 14 -25.55 5.95 -3.45
CA ARG A 14 -24.78 6.20 -2.21
C ARG A 14 -23.99 7.51 -2.25
N LEU A 15 -23.39 7.80 -3.39
CA LEU A 15 -22.56 9.00 -3.57
C LEU A 15 -23.44 10.26 -3.55
N PHE A 16 -24.63 10.21 -4.17
CA PHE A 16 -25.63 11.26 -4.05
C PHE A 16 -26.22 11.39 -2.65
N GLY A 17 -26.44 10.29 -1.92
CA GLY A 17 -26.86 10.34 -0.51
C GLY A 17 -25.85 11.07 0.36
N THR A 18 -24.58 10.68 0.26
CA THR A 18 -23.45 11.33 0.96
C THR A 18 -23.35 12.82 0.62
N ALA A 19 -23.50 13.15 -0.67
CA ALA A 19 -23.50 14.53 -1.16
C ALA A 19 -24.62 15.38 -0.55
N LYS A 20 -25.82 14.81 -0.40
CA LYS A 20 -26.96 15.51 0.22
C LYS A 20 -26.76 15.75 1.72
N GLU A 21 -26.27 14.74 2.44
CA GLU A 21 -26.10 14.79 3.90
C GLU A 21 -24.88 15.60 4.34
N TYR A 22 -23.68 15.25 3.87
CA TYR A 22 -22.43 15.85 4.36
C TYR A 22 -22.08 17.16 3.66
N HIS A 23 -22.47 17.31 2.39
CA HIS A 23 -22.14 18.50 1.58
C HIS A 23 -23.32 19.48 1.45
N ASN A 24 -24.41 19.26 2.21
CA ASN A 24 -25.59 20.13 2.26
C ASN A 24 -26.27 20.35 0.90
N LEU A 25 -26.19 19.38 -0.01
CA LEU A 25 -26.79 19.48 -1.35
C LEU A 25 -28.28 19.12 -1.35
N ARG A 26 -28.91 18.96 -0.18
CA ARG A 26 -30.35 18.75 -0.05
C ARG A 26 -31.16 20.01 -0.41
N TYR A 27 -30.62 21.18 -0.09
CA TYR A 27 -31.25 22.47 -0.36
C TYR A 27 -30.23 23.44 -0.95
N THR A 28 -30.69 24.32 -1.83
CA THR A 28 -29.87 25.38 -2.42
C THR A 28 -29.65 26.49 -1.39
N ARG A 29 -28.41 26.70 -0.98
CA ARG A 29 -28.05 27.77 -0.02
C ARG A 29 -27.57 29.06 -0.69
N LEU A 30 -27.11 28.98 -1.94
CA LEU A 30 -26.63 30.12 -2.70
C LEU A 30 -27.68 30.60 -3.69
N LYS A 31 -27.77 31.91 -3.87
CA LYS A 31 -28.62 32.54 -4.88
C LYS A 31 -27.88 32.59 -6.22
N GLY A 32 -28.58 32.28 -7.31
CA GLY A 32 -28.06 32.30 -8.68
C GLY A 32 -27.55 30.94 -9.18
N LYS A 33 -27.85 30.64 -10.45
CA LYS A 33 -27.50 29.36 -11.11
C LYS A 33 -25.99 29.15 -11.23
N SER A 34 -25.23 30.21 -11.50
CA SER A 34 -23.77 30.17 -11.62
C SER A 34 -23.11 29.73 -10.32
N ASN A 35 -23.48 30.36 -9.20
CA ASN A 35 -22.94 30.06 -7.88
C ASN A 35 -23.24 28.63 -7.44
N MET A 36 -24.48 28.18 -7.65
CA MET A 36 -24.85 26.78 -7.36
C MET A 36 -24.07 25.79 -8.23
N LYS A 37 -23.88 26.08 -9.52
CA LYS A 37 -23.09 25.22 -10.43
C LYS A 37 -21.62 25.14 -10.01
N ALA A 38 -21.02 26.25 -9.59
CA ALA A 38 -19.65 26.28 -9.10
C ALA A 38 -19.48 25.44 -7.81
N THR A 39 -20.36 25.60 -6.82
CA THR A 39 -20.31 24.83 -5.57
C THR A 39 -20.54 23.34 -5.79
N LEU A 40 -21.50 22.98 -6.65
CA LEU A 40 -21.73 21.59 -7.05
C LEU A 40 -20.51 21.01 -7.77
N GLY A 41 -19.96 21.73 -8.75
CA GLY A 41 -18.79 21.31 -9.50
C GLY A 41 -17.58 21.04 -8.61
N LEU A 42 -17.31 21.95 -7.66
CA LEU A 42 -16.23 21.79 -6.68
C LEU A 42 -16.45 20.57 -5.79
N THR A 43 -17.67 20.39 -5.26
CA THR A 43 -18.01 19.26 -4.39
C THR A 43 -17.81 17.93 -5.12
N LEU A 44 -18.29 17.82 -6.35
CA LEU A 44 -18.14 16.61 -7.16
C LEU A 44 -16.68 16.34 -7.55
N ALA A 45 -15.91 17.39 -7.85
CA ALA A 45 -14.47 17.28 -8.10
C ALA A 45 -13.74 16.71 -6.87
N CYS A 46 -14.02 17.23 -5.67
CA CYS A 46 -13.44 16.72 -4.43
C CYS A 46 -13.81 15.26 -4.15
N LEU A 47 -15.06 14.86 -4.40
CA LEU A 47 -15.50 13.48 -4.25
C LEU A 47 -14.79 12.53 -5.23
N ASN A 48 -14.55 12.99 -6.46
CA ASN A 48 -13.77 12.25 -7.45
C ASN A 48 -12.30 12.11 -7.03
N MET A 49 -11.68 13.18 -6.55
CA MET A 49 -10.29 13.14 -6.03
C MET A 49 -10.15 12.19 -4.83
N LYS A 50 -11.14 12.19 -3.92
CA LYS A 50 -11.19 11.23 -2.79
C LYS A 50 -11.22 9.78 -3.26
N LYS A 51 -11.94 9.48 -4.35
CA LYS A 51 -11.97 8.14 -4.96
C LYS A 51 -10.60 7.76 -5.53
N TYR A 52 -9.95 8.66 -6.26
CA TYR A 52 -8.60 8.43 -6.79
C TYR A 52 -7.57 8.21 -5.68
N SER A 53 -7.57 9.05 -4.63
CA SER A 53 -6.66 8.88 -3.49
C SER A 53 -6.80 7.50 -2.84
N LYS A 54 -8.03 7.03 -2.60
CA LYS A 54 -8.25 5.68 -2.05
C LYS A 54 -7.74 4.57 -2.96
N TRP A 55 -7.83 4.74 -4.28
CA TRP A 55 -7.32 3.78 -5.24
C TRP A 55 -5.78 3.75 -5.23
N MET A 56 -5.15 4.92 -5.26
CA MET A 56 -3.69 5.05 -5.17
C MET A 56 -3.14 4.48 -3.86
N ALA A 57 -3.80 4.75 -2.73
CA ALA A 57 -3.40 4.19 -1.43
C ALA A 57 -3.46 2.65 -1.41
N LYS A 58 -4.50 2.04 -2.02
CA LYS A 58 -4.59 0.59 -2.17
C LYS A 58 -3.46 0.03 -3.03
N MET A 59 -3.15 0.69 -4.15
CA MET A 59 -2.06 0.27 -5.04
C MET A 59 -0.70 0.36 -4.34
N ALA A 60 -0.45 1.46 -3.61
CA ALA A 60 0.76 1.63 -2.81
C ALA A 60 0.89 0.54 -1.74
N PHE A 61 -0.19 0.22 -1.02
CA PHE A 61 -0.19 -0.85 -0.02
C PHE A 61 0.16 -2.22 -0.63
N LEU A 62 -0.45 -2.57 -1.77
CA LEU A 62 -0.17 -3.82 -2.47
C LEU A 62 1.29 -3.88 -2.96
N PHE A 63 1.82 -2.75 -3.45
CA PHE A 63 3.21 -2.65 -3.87
C PHE A 63 4.18 -2.86 -2.70
N CYS A 64 3.99 -2.14 -1.59
CA CYS A 64 4.80 -2.30 -0.38
C CYS A 64 4.75 -3.74 0.14
N GLN A 65 3.59 -4.36 0.16
CA GLN A 65 3.46 -5.76 0.58
C GLN A 65 4.25 -6.72 -0.33
N LYS A 66 4.28 -6.45 -1.64
CA LYS A 66 5.04 -7.25 -2.61
C LYS A 66 6.56 -7.06 -2.44
N VAL A 67 7.00 -5.81 -2.22
CA VAL A 67 8.41 -5.49 -1.93
C VAL A 67 8.88 -6.18 -0.65
N ILE A 68 8.11 -6.10 0.44
CA ILE A 68 8.46 -6.75 1.72
C ILE A 68 8.61 -8.27 1.54
N LYS A 69 7.69 -8.93 0.83
CA LYS A 69 7.79 -10.37 0.52
C LYS A 69 8.99 -10.73 -0.35
N PHE A 70 9.38 -9.84 -1.26
CA PHE A 70 10.54 -10.05 -2.12
C PHE A 70 11.84 -9.91 -1.34
N LEU A 71 11.95 -8.88 -0.49
CA LEU A 71 13.10 -8.67 0.39
C LEU A 71 13.28 -9.84 1.36
N SER A 72 12.19 -10.32 1.98
CA SER A 72 12.27 -11.48 2.88
C SER A 72 12.69 -12.77 2.14
N LYS A 73 12.29 -12.94 0.87
CA LYS A 73 12.76 -14.06 0.05
C LYS A 73 14.25 -13.96 -0.27
N LEU A 74 14.74 -12.77 -0.63
CA LEU A 74 16.17 -12.53 -0.85
C LEU A 74 16.99 -12.74 0.42
N GLU A 75 16.46 -12.36 1.58
CA GLU A 75 17.12 -12.58 2.86
C GLU A 75 17.19 -14.08 3.21
N ILE A 76 16.13 -14.85 2.94
CA ILE A 76 16.15 -16.31 3.07
C ILE A 76 17.15 -16.96 2.10
N GLU A 77 17.21 -16.52 0.84
CA GLU A 77 18.16 -17.02 -0.16
C GLU A 77 19.61 -16.64 0.19
N GLY A 78 19.84 -15.43 0.71
CA GLY A 78 21.14 -15.00 1.24
C GLY A 78 21.60 -15.90 2.38
N LYS A 79 20.74 -16.11 3.40
CA LYS A 79 21.04 -17.04 4.51
C LYS A 79 21.22 -18.48 4.03
N ARG A 80 20.58 -18.91 2.93
CA ARG A 80 20.75 -20.24 2.34
C ARG A 80 22.09 -20.39 1.62
N LYS A 81 22.57 -19.35 0.93
CA LYS A 81 23.90 -19.28 0.31
C LYS A 81 25.01 -19.21 1.36
N ASP A 82 24.83 -18.43 2.42
CA ASP A 82 25.77 -18.35 3.55
C ASP A 82 25.92 -19.72 4.25
N LYS A 83 24.81 -20.44 4.47
CA LYS A 83 24.84 -21.82 5.00
C LYS A 83 25.41 -22.86 4.03
N HIS A 84 25.34 -22.62 2.72
CA HIS A 84 25.92 -23.51 1.71
C HIS A 84 27.44 -23.28 1.56
N ILE A 85 27.91 -22.03 1.68
CA ILE A 85 29.33 -21.68 1.77
C ILE A 85 29.91 -22.16 3.10
N LEU A 86 29.16 -22.02 4.20
CA LEU A 86 29.46 -22.58 5.52
C LEU A 86 28.96 -24.02 5.68
N ARG A 87 28.92 -24.80 4.59
CA ARG A 87 28.91 -26.26 4.69
C ARG A 87 30.37 -26.66 4.47
N PRO A 88 31.11 -27.10 5.50
CA PRO A 88 32.49 -27.51 5.29
C PRO A 88 32.45 -28.66 4.28
N VAL A 89 32.93 -28.39 3.07
CA VAL A 89 33.33 -29.47 2.18
C VAL A 89 34.44 -30.15 2.97
N CYS A 90 34.15 -31.35 3.48
CA CYS A 90 35.08 -32.16 4.23
C CYS A 90 36.26 -32.53 3.32
N LEU A 91 37.19 -31.61 3.08
CA LEU A 91 38.53 -31.98 2.66
C LEU A 91 39.21 -32.49 3.92
N GLN A 92 39.29 -33.81 4.02
CA GLN A 92 40.31 -34.50 4.78
C GLN A 92 41.65 -33.83 4.49
N SER A 93 42.19 -33.07 5.43
CA SER A 93 43.61 -33.05 5.81
C SER A 93 43.96 -31.77 6.59
N PHE A 94 44.83 -31.95 7.58
CA PHE A 94 45.56 -30.93 8.33
C PHE A 94 44.85 -30.22 9.50
N PHE A 95 44.87 -30.96 10.61
CA PHE A 95 45.09 -30.45 11.97
C PHE A 95 46.09 -29.28 12.01
N ALA A 96 45.70 -28.14 12.60
CA ALA A 96 46.49 -27.35 13.55
C ALA A 96 45.70 -26.13 14.09
N PRO A 97 45.63 -25.89 15.41
CA PRO A 97 44.93 -24.75 15.98
C PRO A 97 45.86 -23.53 16.12
N LEU A 98 45.52 -22.41 15.47
CA LEU A 98 46.19 -21.12 15.68
C LEU A 98 45.48 -20.31 16.77
N LYS A 99 46.13 -20.26 17.94
CA LYS A 99 45.80 -19.47 19.13
C LYS A 99 45.46 -18.01 18.78
N ARG A 100 44.29 -17.52 19.19
CA ARG A 100 44.05 -16.08 19.38
C ARG A 100 44.14 -15.76 20.87
N LYS A 101 45.14 -14.94 21.20
CA LYS A 101 45.45 -14.41 22.53
C LYS A 101 44.46 -13.26 22.80
N ILE A 102 43.60 -13.43 23.80
CA ILE A 102 42.74 -12.35 24.32
C ILE A 102 43.53 -11.67 25.45
N PRO A 103 43.73 -10.35 25.44
CA PRO A 103 44.16 -9.64 26.64
C PRO A 103 42.91 -9.23 27.42
N GLU A 104 42.72 -9.76 28.61
CA GLU A 104 41.69 -9.27 29.53
C GLU A 104 42.38 -8.66 30.75
N THR A 105 42.10 -7.39 30.95
CA THR A 105 42.56 -6.51 32.01
C THR A 105 41.86 -6.81 33.34
N ARG A 106 42.68 -6.81 34.39
CA ARG A 106 42.38 -6.72 35.83
C ARG A 106 42.05 -8.04 36.54
#